data_AF-A0A2W4M1L4-F1
#
_entry.id   AF-A0A2W4M1L4-F1
#
_cell.length_a   1.000
_cell.length_b   1.000
_cell.length_c   1.000
_cell.angle_alpha   90.00
_cell.angle_beta   90.00
_cell.angle_gamma   90.00
#
_symmetry.space_group_name_H-M   'P 1'
#
loop_
_entity.id
_entity.type
_entity.pdbx_description
1 polymer ?
#
loop_
_entity_poly.entity_id
_entity_poly.type
_entity_poly.pdbx_seq_one_letter_code
_entity_poly.pdbx_strand_id
1 'polypeptide(L)'
;MGSLLEKLDRTVDSFIAYIEGLPPEELAARAWGPREVLVHLVFWHETFVAALEALLDQREPRLPRGTFAELNAAAVKANAGVAVPELIRRFREAQGRLTELVGRAARGGDATLAVPVKA
;
A
#
# COMPACT_ATOMS: atom_id res chain seq x y z
N MET A 1 -19.70 14.01 5.64
CA MET A 1 -18.33 13.70 6.12
C MET A 1 -18.09 12.22 5.85
N GLY A 2 -17.34 11.85 4.80
CA GLY A 2 -17.18 10.45 4.40
C GLY A 2 -16.33 9.64 5.37
N SER A 3 -16.49 8.30 5.34
CA SER A 3 -15.71 7.38 6.18
C SER A 3 -14.20 7.54 5.92
N LEU A 4 -13.34 7.11 6.87
CA LEU A 4 -11.89 7.15 6.67
C LEU A 4 -11.47 6.37 5.41
N LEU A 5 -12.15 5.25 5.13
CA LEU A 5 -11.87 4.41 3.97
C LEU A 5 -12.22 5.12 2.65
N GLU A 6 -13.37 5.80 2.59
CA GLU A 6 -13.73 6.62 1.43
C GLU A 6 -12.75 7.79 1.21
N LYS A 7 -12.20 8.36 2.29
CA LYS A 7 -11.16 9.40 2.19
C LYS A 7 -9.87 8.81 1.63
N LEU A 8 -9.49 7.61 2.06
CA LEU A 8 -8.33 6.91 1.53
C LEU A 8 -8.50 6.57 0.04
N ASP A 9 -9.63 5.98 -0.36
CA ASP A 9 -9.92 5.65 -1.77
C ASP A 9 -9.76 6.87 -2.67
N ARG A 10 -10.39 8.00 -2.31
CA ARG A 10 -10.26 9.26 -3.06
C ARG A 10 -8.83 9.79 -3.10
N THR A 11 -8.06 9.59 -2.03
CA THR A 11 -6.66 10.05 -1.96
C THR A 11 -5.76 9.22 -2.86
N VAL A 12 -5.97 7.90 -2.89
CA VAL A 12 -5.30 6.97 -3.80
C VAL A 12 -5.63 7.33 -5.25
N ASP A 13 -6.91 7.53 -5.58
CA ASP A 13 -7.31 7.93 -6.94
C ASP A 13 -6.71 9.27 -7.36
N SER A 14 -6.69 10.26 -6.46
CA SER A 14 -6.10 11.57 -6.74
C SER A 14 -4.58 11.48 -6.97
N PHE A 15 -3.88 10.65 -6.18
CA PHE A 15 -2.46 10.42 -6.37
C PHE A 15 -2.18 9.69 -7.68
N ILE A 16 -2.98 8.69 -8.03
CA ILE A 16 -2.83 7.98 -9.31
C ILE A 16 -3.05 8.94 -10.48
N ALA A 17 -4.11 9.73 -10.45
CA ALA A 17 -4.38 10.72 -11.50
C ALA A 17 -3.23 11.74 -11.63
N TYR A 18 -2.64 12.15 -10.50
CA TYR A 18 -1.44 12.98 -10.50
C TYR A 18 -0.26 12.29 -11.20
N ILE A 19 0.04 11.03 -10.87
CA ILE A 19 1.13 10.27 -11.51
C ILE A 19 0.86 10.07 -13.02
N GLU A 20 -0.36 9.73 -13.42
CA GLU A 20 -0.75 9.53 -14.82
C GLU A 20 -0.64 10.82 -15.63
N GLY A 21 -0.81 11.98 -15.00
CA GLY A 21 -0.68 13.30 -15.62
C GLY A 21 0.76 13.83 -15.71
N LEU A 22 1.75 13.17 -15.10
CA LEU A 22 3.14 13.61 -15.17
C LEU A 22 3.79 13.25 -16.51
N PRO A 23 4.63 14.13 -17.06
CA PRO A 23 5.39 13.79 -18.26
C PRO A 23 6.51 12.78 -17.93
N PRO A 24 7.00 12.00 -18.90
CA PRO A 24 7.96 10.91 -18.67
C PRO A 24 9.24 11.33 -17.92
N GLU A 25 9.74 12.54 -18.15
CA GLU A 25 10.92 13.10 -17.49
C GLU A 25 10.72 13.27 -15.97
N GLU A 26 9.50 13.60 -15.52
CA GLU A 26 9.19 13.72 -14.09
C GLU A 26 9.07 12.35 -13.41
N LEU A 27 8.82 11.30 -14.20
CA LEU A 27 8.77 9.90 -13.76
C LEU A 27 10.15 9.21 -13.79
N ALA A 28 11.20 9.92 -14.23
CA ALA A 28 12.56 9.41 -14.21
C ALA A 28 13.00 9.05 -12.78
N ALA A 29 13.94 8.11 -12.67
CA ALA A 29 14.46 7.65 -11.40
C ALA A 29 15.18 8.80 -10.68
N ARG A 30 14.64 9.21 -9.53
CA ARG A 30 15.22 10.19 -8.62
C ARG A 30 14.83 9.83 -7.19
N ALA A 31 15.76 10.05 -6.27
CA ALA A 31 15.53 9.81 -4.85
C ALA A 31 14.28 10.58 -4.40
N TRP A 32 13.30 9.88 -3.84
CA TRP A 32 12.01 10.42 -3.42
C TRP A 32 11.18 11.09 -4.53
N GLY A 33 11.45 10.75 -5.79
CA GLY A 33 10.63 11.19 -6.92
C GLY A 33 9.25 10.53 -6.94
N PRO A 34 8.33 11.02 -7.79
CA PRO A 34 6.98 10.48 -7.95
C PRO A 34 6.97 8.97 -8.19
N ARG A 35 7.90 8.47 -9.01
CA ARG A 35 8.05 7.03 -9.25
C ARG A 35 8.46 6.27 -7.97
N GLU A 36 9.44 6.74 -7.22
CA GLU A 36 9.86 6.07 -5.98
C GLU A 36 8.76 6.14 -4.91
N VAL A 37 8.09 7.28 -4.79
CA VAL A 37 6.94 7.44 -3.88
C VAL A 37 5.83 6.45 -4.25
N LEU A 38 5.49 6.30 -5.54
CA LEU A 38 4.55 5.27 -5.99
C LEU A 38 5.01 3.86 -5.58
N VAL A 39 6.29 3.51 -5.78
CA VAL A 39 6.82 2.21 -5.36
C VAL A 39 6.67 1.99 -3.86
N HIS A 40 6.97 3.00 -3.03
CA HIS A 40 6.80 2.92 -1.59
C HIS A 40 5.34 2.67 -1.21
N LEU A 41 4.41 3.40 -1.84
CA LEU A 41 2.97 3.25 -1.58
C LEU A 41 2.45 1.87 -1.98
N VAL A 42 2.86 1.36 -3.15
CA VAL A 42 2.55 0.00 -3.59
C VAL A 42 3.04 -1.03 -2.57
N PHE A 43 4.32 -0.93 -2.18
CA PHE A 43 4.91 -1.85 -1.20
C PHE A 43 4.15 -1.87 0.13
N TRP A 44 3.82 -0.70 0.68
CA TRP A 44 3.10 -0.62 1.96
C TRP A 44 1.65 -1.08 1.85
N HIS A 45 0.94 -0.78 0.75
CA HIS A 45 -0.43 -1.28 0.56
C HIS A 45 -0.46 -2.80 0.44
N GLU A 46 0.42 -3.39 -0.36
CA GLU A 46 0.54 -4.85 -0.49
C GLU A 46 0.91 -5.51 0.86
N THR A 47 1.78 -4.87 1.63
CA THR A 47 2.15 -5.34 2.99
C THR A 47 0.94 -5.31 3.94
N PHE A 48 0.16 -4.24 3.95
CA PHE A 48 -1.02 -4.14 4.82
C PHE A 48 -2.14 -5.08 4.41
N VAL A 49 -2.34 -5.29 3.11
CA VAL A 49 -3.25 -6.32 2.59
C VAL A 49 -2.85 -7.69 3.12
N ALA A 50 -1.59 -8.10 2.95
CA ALA A 50 -1.10 -9.40 3.42
C ALA A 50 -1.23 -9.56 4.95
N ALA A 51 -1.00 -8.48 5.70
CA ALA A 51 -1.17 -8.49 7.15
C ALA A 51 -2.64 -8.68 7.56
N LEU A 52 -3.56 -7.94 6.95
CA LEU A 52 -5.00 -8.06 7.23
C LEU A 52 -5.56 -9.42 6.81
N GLU A 53 -5.12 -9.98 5.70
CA GLU A 53 -5.47 -11.34 5.30
C GLU A 53 -5.03 -12.37 6.35
N ALA A 54 -3.78 -12.27 6.83
CA ALA A 54 -3.31 -13.14 7.90
C ALA A 54 -4.17 -13.01 9.16
N LEU A 55 -4.46 -11.78 9.59
CA LEU A 55 -5.26 -11.54 10.79
C LEU A 55 -6.69 -12.06 10.68
N LEU A 56 -7.34 -11.84 9.53
CA LEU A 56 -8.70 -12.36 9.26
C LEU A 56 -8.73 -13.90 9.21
N ASP A 57 -7.62 -14.53 8.84
CA ASP A 57 -7.43 -15.98 8.88
C ASP A 57 -6.94 -16.48 10.25
N GLN A 58 -6.88 -15.62 11.28
CA GLN A 58 -6.36 -15.93 12.61
C GLN A 58 -4.90 -16.44 12.61
N ARG A 59 -4.11 -15.96 11.64
CA ARG A 59 -2.67 -16.23 11.51
C ARG A 59 -1.86 -14.99 11.90
N GLU A 60 -0.66 -15.23 12.42
CA GLU A 60 0.30 -14.15 12.70
C GLU A 60 0.71 -13.44 11.40
N PRO A 61 0.57 -12.11 11.29
CA PRO A 61 1.02 -11.37 10.11
C PRO A 61 2.55 -11.34 10.06
N ARG A 62 3.11 -11.54 8.87
CA ARG A 62 4.55 -11.39 8.66
C ARG A 62 4.87 -9.96 8.24
N LEU A 63 5.20 -9.13 9.22
CA LEU A 63 5.64 -7.76 8.97
C LEU A 63 7.11 -7.74 8.48
N PRO A 64 7.45 -6.83 7.55
CA PRO A 64 8.82 -6.66 7.10
C PRO A 64 9.73 -6.19 8.26
N ARG A 65 10.98 -6.63 8.25
CA ARG A 65 11.98 -6.28 9.27
C ARG A 65 13.01 -5.31 8.70
N GLY A 66 13.42 -4.35 9.51
CA GLY A 66 14.38 -3.31 9.15
C GLY A 66 13.81 -1.92 9.41
N THR A 67 14.61 -0.90 9.10
CA THR A 67 14.18 0.49 9.14
C THR A 67 13.31 0.83 7.94
N PHE A 68 12.47 1.87 8.05
CA PHE A 68 11.68 2.34 6.91
C PHE A 68 12.55 2.73 5.71
N ALA A 69 13.73 3.29 5.95
CA ALA A 69 14.67 3.64 4.89
C ALA A 69 15.19 2.41 4.14
N GLU A 70 15.58 1.35 4.86
CA GLU A 70 16.03 0.09 4.26
C GLU A 70 14.92 -0.60 3.46
N LEU A 71 13.71 -0.64 4.01
CA LEU A 71 12.56 -1.25 3.34
C LEU A 71 12.16 -0.48 2.07
N ASN A 72 12.12 0.84 2.14
CA ASN A 72 11.83 1.69 0.98
C ASN A 72 12.91 1.52 -0.11
N ALA A 73 14.19 1.54 0.26
CA ALA A 73 15.29 1.33 -0.67
C ALA A 73 15.24 -0.08 -1.32
N ALA A 74 14.91 -1.11 -0.55
CA ALA A 74 14.72 -2.46 -1.06
C ALA A 74 13.52 -2.55 -2.02
N ALA A 75 12.41 -1.88 -1.70
CA ALA A 75 11.24 -1.82 -2.57
C ALA A 75 11.56 -1.13 -3.91
N VAL A 76 12.27 0.00 -3.90
CA VAL A 76 12.73 0.69 -5.11
C VAL A 76 13.63 -0.22 -5.94
N LYS A 77 14.61 -0.88 -5.32
CA LYS A 77 15.52 -1.81 -6.01
C LYS A 77 14.76 -2.98 -6.64
N ALA A 78 13.84 -3.61 -5.91
CA ALA A 78 13.05 -4.74 -6.39
C ALA A 78 12.14 -4.37 -7.58
N ASN A 79 11.76 -3.10 -7.70
CA ASN A 79 10.88 -2.60 -8.74
C ASN A 79 11.59 -1.78 -9.81
N ALA A 80 12.93 -1.77 -9.88
CA ALA A 80 13.69 -0.90 -10.78
C ALA A 80 13.29 -1.04 -12.27
N GLY A 81 12.96 -2.25 -12.72
CA GLY A 81 12.52 -2.53 -14.10
C GLY A 81 11.02 -2.51 -14.34
N VAL A 82 10.21 -2.23 -13.31
CA VAL A 82 8.74 -2.24 -13.43
C VAL A 82 8.25 -0.91 -14.00
N ALA A 83 7.39 -0.99 -15.01
CA ALA A 83 6.78 0.18 -15.65
C ALA A 83 5.77 0.87 -14.72
N VAL A 84 5.65 2.20 -14.83
CA VAL A 84 4.72 2.99 -14.01
C VAL A 84 3.26 2.52 -14.13
N PRO A 85 2.71 2.20 -15.33
CA PRO A 85 1.34 1.69 -15.43
C PRO A 85 1.12 0.39 -14.63
N GLU A 86 2.12 -0.48 -14.56
CA GLU A 86 2.05 -1.73 -13.79
C GLU A 86 2.08 -1.46 -12.28
N LEU A 87 2.89 -0.50 -11.83
CA LEU A 87 2.87 -0.05 -10.43
C LEU A 87 1.51 0.55 -10.05
N ILE A 88 0.90 1.33 -10.94
CA ILE A 88 -0.44 1.90 -10.73
C ILE A 88 -1.50 0.80 -10.65
N ARG A 89 -1.46 -0.18 -11.56
CA ARG A 89 -2.38 -1.33 -11.53
C ARG A 89 -2.31 -2.05 -10.18
N ARG A 90 -1.09 -2.39 -9.73
CA ARG A 90 -0.85 -3.01 -8.42
C ARG A 90 -1.34 -2.14 -7.27
N PHE A 91 -1.15 -0.82 -7.35
CA PHE A 91 -1.62 0.09 -6.32
C PHE A 91 -3.15 0.08 -6.20
N ARG A 92 -3.87 0.15 -7.34
CA ARG A 92 -5.33 0.06 -7.39
C ARG A 92 -5.83 -1.27 -6.84
N GLU A 93 -5.19 -2.37 -7.21
CA GLU A 93 -5.55 -3.70 -6.73
C GLU A 93 -5.37 -3.84 -5.22
N ALA A 94 -4.23 -3.39 -4.70
CA ALA A 94 -3.97 -3.43 -3.27
C ALA A 94 -4.95 -2.54 -2.48
N GLN A 95 -5.28 -1.34 -2.99
CA GLN A 95 -6.30 -0.48 -2.34
C GLN A 95 -7.69 -1.11 -2.38
N GLY A 96 -8.12 -1.66 -3.51
CA GLY A 96 -9.41 -2.34 -3.62
C GLY A 96 -9.52 -3.53 -2.67
N ARG A 97 -8.44 -4.31 -2.56
CA ARG A 97 -8.36 -5.43 -1.62
C ARG A 97 -8.38 -4.97 -0.16
N LEU A 98 -7.66 -3.89 0.17
CA LEU A 98 -7.68 -3.29 1.50
C LEU A 98 -9.11 -2.89 1.91
N THR A 99 -9.83 -2.22 1.00
CA THR A 99 -11.22 -1.81 1.21
C THR A 99 -12.15 -3.00 1.44
N GLU A 100 -12.00 -4.07 0.67
CA GLU A 100 -12.75 -5.31 0.86
C GLU A 100 -12.50 -5.95 2.24
N LEU A 101 -11.22 -6.07 2.64
CA LEU A 101 -10.81 -6.71 3.89
C LEU A 101 -11.31 -5.93 5.12
N VAL A 102 -11.22 -4.60 5.09
CA VAL A 102 -11.77 -3.73 6.15
C VAL A 102 -13.28 -3.91 6.25
N GLY A 103 -13.99 -3.97 5.12
CA GLY A 103 -15.43 -4.24 5.10
C GLY A 103 -15.80 -5.61 5.67
N ARG A 104 -14.98 -6.64 5.44
CA ARG A 104 -15.15 -7.98 6.05
C ARG A 104 -14.92 -7.92 7.56
N ALA A 105 -13.85 -7.28 8.01
CA ALA A 105 -13.52 -7.13 9.43
C ALA A 105 -14.64 -6.41 10.20
N ALA A 106 -15.20 -5.35 9.64
CA ALA A 106 -16.28 -4.58 10.26
C ALA A 106 -17.60 -5.38 10.42
N ARG A 107 -17.88 -6.34 9.52
CA ARG A 107 -19.05 -7.22 9.61
C ARG A 107 -18.88 -8.41 10.56
N GLY A 108 -17.64 -8.73 10.93
CA GLY A 108 -17.28 -9.89 11.74
C GLY A 108 -17.58 -9.79 13.24
N GLY A 109 -18.10 -8.66 13.73
CA GLY A 109 -18.68 -8.53 15.07
C GLY A 109 -17.71 -8.44 16.26
N ASP A 110 -16.43 -8.79 16.11
CA ASP A 110 -15.44 -8.64 17.17
C ASP A 110 -14.05 -8.46 16.54
N ALA A 111 -13.66 -7.21 16.28
CA ALA A 111 -12.37 -6.89 15.66
C ALA A 111 -11.57 -5.97 16.57
N THR A 112 -11.39 -6.38 17.81
CA THR A 112 -10.10 -6.09 18.44
C THR A 112 -9.08 -6.96 17.69
N LEU A 113 -8.59 -6.46 16.55
CA LEU A 113 -7.37 -6.95 15.92
C LEU A 113 -6.23 -6.65 16.90
N ALA A 114 -6.14 -7.44 17.97
CA ALA A 114 -5.11 -7.32 18.96
C ALA A 114 -3.81 -7.72 18.27
N VAL A 115 -3.06 -6.74 17.79
CA VAL A 115 -1.65 -6.92 17.46
C VAL A 115 -0.93 -7.01 18.80
N PRO A 116 -0.38 -8.17 19.19
CA PRO A 116 0.45 -8.23 20.38
C PRO A 116 1.71 -7.40 20.11
N VAL A 117 1.71 -6.14 20.56
CA VAL A 117 2.94 -5.36 20.66
C VAL A 117 3.74 -5.98 21.80
N LYS A 118 4.76 -6.78 21.48
CA LYS A 118 5.75 -7.17 22.47
C LYS A 118 6.52 -5.91 22.87
N ALA A 119 6.47 -5.61 24.17
CA ALA A 119 7.21 -4.54 24.84
C ALA A 119 8.74 -4.73 24.73
#